data_AF-A0A8J3IKR8-F1
#
_entry.id   AF-A0A8J3IKR8-F1
#
_cell.length_a   1.000
_cell.length_b   1.000
_cell.length_c   1.000
_cell.angle_alpha   90.00
_cell.angle_beta   90.00
_cell.angle_gamma   90.00
#
_symmetry.space_group_name_H-M   'P 1'
#
loop_
_entity.id
_entity.type
_entity.pdbx_description
1 polymer ?
#
loop_
_entity_poly.entity_id
_entity_poly.type
_entity_poly.pdbx_seq_one_letter_code
_entity_poly.pdbx_strand_id
1 'polypeptide(L)'
;MYLNAQTRRYFSGRRLVSIIGAHLVVMAILAGALLSSAFGSDLLGAFAQSPCSGGDQMYQVAGGDTLGAIASRYNTSWQSLASYNKLANANVLYINQHICIPGKSTSNGGKQVNSNITLSAKSGTGNFFPYAQCTWFANQRYHELTGKYVPWTTNANAWQWVSRAYQYGWKVSSKPSVGSIIVLQPWTQGAYGLGHVGVVEQVKDNGGVVASNMNWGGNGSAVTRATFRAGPGVSFVSV
;
A
#
# COMPACT_ATOMS: atom_id res chain seq x y z
N MET A 1 64.73 -18.05 56.74
CA MET A 1 64.23 -16.94 57.58
C MET A 1 62.74 -16.77 57.33
N TYR A 2 61.93 -17.07 58.34
CA TYR A 2 60.49 -16.82 58.36
C TYR A 2 60.22 -15.31 58.44
N LEU A 3 59.37 -14.81 57.55
CA LEU A 3 58.51 -13.66 57.82
C LEU A 3 57.08 -14.10 57.51
N ASN A 4 56.22 -13.87 58.49
CA ASN A 4 54.93 -14.51 58.73
C ASN A 4 53.86 -14.15 57.68
N ALA A 5 52.95 -15.10 57.46
CA ALA A 5 52.02 -15.19 56.33
C ALA A 5 50.68 -14.45 56.50
N GLN A 6 50.41 -13.73 57.60
CA GLN A 6 49.04 -13.26 57.89
C GLN A 6 48.79 -11.74 57.80
N THR A 7 49.77 -10.85 57.99
CA THR A 7 49.48 -9.41 58.16
C THR A 7 49.54 -8.59 56.86
N ARG A 8 50.36 -8.99 55.88
CA ARG A 8 50.35 -8.37 54.54
C ARG A 8 49.10 -8.74 53.71
N ARG A 9 48.34 -9.73 54.18
CA ARG A 9 47.03 -10.13 53.63
C ARG A 9 45.86 -9.23 54.05
N TYR A 10 46.07 -8.24 54.94
CA TYR A 10 44.96 -7.47 55.52
C TYR A 10 44.78 -6.03 54.97
N PHE A 11 45.80 -5.35 54.43
CA PHE A 11 45.68 -3.91 54.07
C PHE A 11 46.28 -3.44 52.73
N SER A 12 46.23 -4.23 51.67
CA SER A 12 46.14 -3.61 50.33
C SER A 12 45.29 -4.43 49.34
N GLY A 13 44.36 -5.21 49.88
CA GLY A 13 43.24 -5.79 49.15
C GLY A 13 42.11 -4.79 48.85
N ARG A 14 42.37 -3.47 48.77
CA ARG A 14 41.31 -2.46 48.57
C ARG A 14 41.58 -1.31 47.58
N ARG A 15 42.70 -1.28 46.86
CA ARG A 15 42.92 -0.23 45.82
C ARG A 15 43.12 -0.72 44.38
N LEU A 16 43.44 -1.99 44.15
CA LEU A 16 43.41 -2.60 42.80
C LEU A 16 42.07 -3.27 42.45
N VAL A 17 41.31 -3.71 43.47
CA VAL A 17 39.98 -4.33 43.29
C VAL A 17 38.94 -3.31 42.78
N SER A 18 39.14 -2.01 43.00
CA SER A 18 38.18 -1.00 42.55
C SER A 18 38.33 -0.58 41.08
N ILE A 19 39.50 -0.76 40.45
CA ILE A 19 39.71 -0.33 39.05
C ILE A 19 39.61 -1.51 38.08
N ILE A 20 40.02 -2.72 38.49
CA ILE A 20 39.81 -3.94 37.68
C ILE A 20 38.38 -4.48 37.85
N GLY A 21 37.75 -4.32 39.02
CA GLY A 21 36.34 -4.68 39.23
C GLY A 21 35.36 -3.85 38.40
N ALA A 22 35.67 -2.59 38.11
CA ALA A 22 34.85 -1.75 37.23
C ALA A 22 34.95 -2.18 35.75
N HIS A 23 36.12 -2.67 35.28
CA HIS A 23 36.28 -3.13 33.89
C HIS A 23 35.84 -4.58 33.67
N LEU A 24 36.00 -5.47 34.66
CA LEU A 24 35.54 -6.85 34.54
C LEU A 24 34.02 -6.99 34.74
N VAL A 25 33.33 -6.07 35.41
CA VAL A 25 31.85 -6.04 35.44
C VAL A 25 31.27 -5.50 34.13
N VAL A 26 31.92 -4.53 33.46
CA VAL A 26 31.49 -4.09 32.12
C VAL A 26 31.77 -5.17 31.05
N MET A 27 32.85 -5.94 31.18
CA MET A 27 33.16 -7.04 30.23
C MET A 27 32.48 -8.38 30.55
N ALA A 28 32.05 -8.65 31.80
CA ALA A 28 31.24 -9.83 32.13
C ALA A 28 29.75 -9.64 31.86
N ILE A 29 29.24 -8.39 31.84
CA ILE A 29 27.94 -8.06 31.25
C ILE A 29 27.99 -8.17 29.70
N LEU A 30 29.18 -8.10 29.09
CA LEU A 30 29.39 -8.29 27.64
C LEU A 30 29.84 -9.69 27.20
N ALA A 31 30.17 -10.63 28.12
CA ALA A 31 30.66 -11.96 27.75
C ALA A 31 30.06 -13.14 28.54
N GLY A 32 29.25 -12.91 29.58
CA GLY A 32 28.70 -13.95 30.48
C GLY A 32 27.18 -14.00 30.61
N ALA A 33 26.45 -13.31 29.74
CA ALA A 33 25.01 -13.44 29.57
C ALA A 33 24.71 -13.35 28.05
N LEU A 34 24.30 -14.37 27.33
CA LEU A 34 23.87 -15.71 27.72
C LEU A 34 24.23 -16.65 26.57
N LEU A 35 24.90 -17.72 26.96
CA LEU A 35 25.15 -18.93 26.21
C LEU A 35 23.90 -19.46 25.49
N SER A 36 24.13 -19.92 24.26
CA SER A 36 23.67 -21.24 23.83
C SER A 36 22.18 -21.53 23.84
N SER A 37 21.39 -20.72 23.15
CA SER A 37 20.09 -21.18 22.60
C SER A 37 19.99 -21.12 21.06
N ALA A 38 21.08 -20.88 20.33
CA ALA A 38 20.99 -20.72 18.87
C ALA A 38 21.75 -21.75 18.01
N PHE A 39 22.47 -22.70 18.61
CA PHE A 39 23.07 -23.82 17.87
C PHE A 39 22.83 -25.16 18.59
N GLY A 40 21.57 -25.38 18.98
CA GLY A 40 21.05 -26.73 19.14
C GLY A 40 20.72 -27.25 17.74
N SER A 41 21.42 -28.29 17.33
CA SER A 41 21.19 -29.02 16.09
C SER A 41 19.80 -29.65 16.06
N ASP A 42 18.80 -28.89 15.62
CA ASP A 42 17.71 -29.44 14.82
C ASP A 42 18.15 -29.38 13.36
N LEU A 43 18.80 -30.47 12.95
CA LEU A 43 19.17 -30.80 11.57
C LEU A 43 17.94 -30.99 10.65
N LEU A 44 16.73 -30.65 11.11
CA LEU A 44 15.43 -30.77 10.42
C LEU A 44 14.49 -29.67 10.96
N GLY A 45 14.67 -28.41 10.57
CA GLY A 45 13.73 -27.37 11.01
C GLY A 45 14.15 -25.92 10.90
N ALA A 46 15.04 -25.54 9.98
CA ALA A 46 15.09 -24.15 9.53
C ALA A 46 13.83 -23.87 8.70
N PHE A 47 12.68 -23.81 9.37
CA PHE A 47 11.47 -23.25 8.82
C PHE A 47 11.84 -21.83 8.46
N ALA A 48 11.95 -21.59 7.15
CA ALA A 48 12.01 -20.27 6.57
C ALA A 48 10.98 -19.40 7.28
N GLN A 49 11.42 -18.52 8.18
CA GLN A 49 10.57 -17.45 8.66
C GLN A 49 10.28 -16.64 7.41
N SER A 50 9.08 -16.82 6.86
CA SER A 50 8.64 -16.05 5.73
C SER A 50 8.82 -14.57 6.11
N PRO A 51 9.43 -13.71 5.29
CA PRO A 51 9.52 -12.26 5.53
C PRO A 51 8.14 -11.57 5.67
N CYS A 52 7.06 -12.34 5.54
CA CYS A 52 5.68 -11.93 5.68
C CYS A 52 5.15 -12.35 7.06
N SER A 53 4.19 -11.59 7.58
CA SER A 53 3.59 -11.87 8.89
C SER A 53 2.87 -13.22 8.88
N GLY A 54 2.74 -13.87 10.04
CA GLY A 54 2.02 -15.13 10.16
C GLY A 54 0.55 -14.98 9.70
N GLY A 55 0.19 -15.66 8.61
CA GLY A 55 -1.11 -15.55 7.94
C GLY A 55 -1.05 -14.95 6.53
N ASP A 56 0.06 -14.33 6.17
CA ASP A 56 0.27 -13.77 4.84
C ASP A 56 0.65 -14.82 3.80
N GLN A 57 0.21 -14.60 2.56
CA GLN A 57 0.67 -15.37 1.42
C GLN A 57 1.86 -14.67 0.76
N MET A 58 2.96 -15.40 0.58
CA MET A 58 4.09 -14.92 -0.18
C MET A 58 3.88 -15.16 -1.68
N TYR A 59 4.06 -14.12 -2.49
CA TYR A 59 4.05 -14.19 -3.95
C TYR A 59 5.42 -13.84 -4.52
N GLN A 60 5.94 -14.67 -5.43
CA GLN A 60 7.18 -14.41 -6.14
C GLN A 60 6.88 -13.74 -7.49
N VAL A 61 7.45 -12.55 -7.71
CA VAL A 61 7.28 -11.77 -8.94
C VAL A 61 7.89 -12.51 -10.13
N ALA A 62 7.09 -12.76 -11.16
CA ALA A 62 7.52 -13.30 -12.44
C ALA A 62 7.78 -12.19 -13.47
N GLY A 63 8.51 -12.53 -14.54
CA GLY A 63 8.71 -11.61 -15.67
C GLY A 63 7.38 -11.16 -16.27
N GLY A 64 7.14 -9.85 -16.31
CA GLY A 64 5.90 -9.25 -16.83
C GLY A 64 4.82 -8.98 -15.78
N ASP A 65 5.07 -9.30 -14.50
CA ASP A 65 4.15 -8.94 -13.42
C ASP A 65 4.14 -7.44 -13.14
N THR A 66 2.97 -6.94 -12.77
CA THR A 66 2.80 -5.60 -12.21
C THR A 66 2.13 -5.70 -10.85
N LEU A 67 2.41 -4.75 -9.97
CA LEU A 67 1.80 -4.75 -8.63
C LEU A 67 0.27 -4.66 -8.72
N GLY A 68 -0.24 -3.97 -9.74
CA GLY A 68 -1.66 -3.96 -10.12
C GLY A 68 -2.22 -5.34 -10.44
N ALA A 69 -1.55 -6.10 -11.31
CA ALA A 69 -1.99 -7.44 -11.69
C ALA A 69 -1.95 -8.42 -10.51
N ILE A 70 -0.89 -8.37 -9.71
CA ILE A 70 -0.76 -9.18 -8.49
C ILE A 70 -1.88 -8.83 -7.51
N ALA A 71 -2.07 -7.54 -7.20
CA ALA A 71 -3.13 -7.09 -6.31
C ALA A 71 -4.52 -7.54 -6.76
N SER A 72 -4.80 -7.46 -8.07
CA SER A 72 -6.08 -7.90 -8.64
C SER A 72 -6.30 -9.41 -8.43
N ARG A 73 -5.27 -10.24 -8.60
CA ARG A 73 -5.36 -11.69 -8.35
C ARG A 73 -5.70 -12.01 -6.89
N TYR A 74 -5.22 -11.19 -5.97
CA TYR A 74 -5.41 -11.38 -4.53
C TYR A 74 -6.56 -10.56 -3.95
N ASN A 75 -7.40 -9.96 -4.81
CA ASN A 75 -8.54 -9.14 -4.41
C ASN A 75 -8.15 -8.06 -3.37
N THR A 76 -7.00 -7.43 -3.62
CA THR A 76 -6.45 -6.30 -2.87
C THR A 76 -6.09 -5.18 -3.83
N SER A 77 -5.58 -4.06 -3.32
CA SER A 77 -5.10 -2.96 -4.15
C SER A 77 -3.58 -2.94 -4.19
N TRP A 78 -3.02 -2.53 -5.32
CA TRP A 78 -1.57 -2.44 -5.45
C TRP A 78 -0.99 -1.41 -4.48
N GLN A 79 -1.78 -0.40 -4.09
CA GLN A 79 -1.41 0.56 -3.05
C GLN A 79 -1.29 -0.10 -1.68
N SER A 80 -2.25 -0.96 -1.32
CA SER A 80 -2.20 -1.73 -0.08
C SER A 80 -1.02 -2.70 -0.09
N LEU A 81 -0.73 -3.33 -1.24
CA LEU A 81 0.46 -4.16 -1.37
C LEU A 81 1.74 -3.34 -1.32
N ALA A 82 1.80 -2.17 -1.97
CA ALA A 82 2.97 -1.29 -1.97
C ALA A 82 3.30 -0.81 -0.56
N SER A 83 2.29 -0.34 0.20
CA SER A 83 2.50 0.13 1.56
C SER A 83 2.87 -1.03 2.50
N TYR A 84 2.20 -2.18 2.38
CA TYR A 84 2.48 -3.35 3.20
C TYR A 84 3.91 -3.86 3.00
N ASN A 85 4.36 -3.88 1.76
CA ASN A 85 5.69 -4.33 1.37
C ASN A 85 6.74 -3.20 1.36
N LYS A 86 6.37 -2.00 1.82
CA LYS A 86 7.23 -0.81 1.88
C LYS A 86 7.97 -0.53 0.56
N LEU A 87 7.26 -0.70 -0.56
CA LEU A 87 7.82 -0.51 -1.90
C LEU A 87 8.03 0.99 -2.16
N ALA A 88 9.28 1.40 -2.38
CA ALA A 88 9.64 2.78 -2.67
C ALA A 88 9.08 3.27 -4.01
N ASN A 89 8.91 2.37 -4.97
CA ASN A 89 8.30 2.65 -6.26
C ASN A 89 7.40 1.49 -6.68
N ALA A 90 6.09 1.72 -6.70
CA ALA A 90 5.09 0.70 -7.04
C ALA A 90 5.09 0.30 -8.54
N ASN A 91 5.79 1.07 -9.39
CA ASN A 91 5.91 0.78 -10.82
C ASN A 91 7.16 -0.04 -11.17
N VAL A 92 8.00 -0.36 -10.18
CA VAL A 92 9.21 -1.16 -10.38
C VAL A 92 9.10 -2.40 -9.50
N LEU A 93 8.87 -3.54 -10.13
CA LEU A 93 9.00 -4.85 -9.50
C LEU A 93 10.16 -5.61 -10.14
N TYR A 94 10.99 -6.23 -9.32
CA TYR A 94 12.10 -7.04 -9.77
C TYR A 94 11.68 -8.50 -9.89
N ILE A 95 12.14 -9.19 -10.92
CA ILE A 95 11.90 -10.63 -11.07
C ILE A 95 12.49 -11.36 -9.86
N ASN A 96 11.76 -12.36 -9.35
CA ASN A 96 12.05 -13.10 -8.12
C ASN A 96 11.93 -12.29 -6.81
N GLN A 97 11.48 -11.04 -6.89
CA GLN A 97 11.12 -10.27 -5.69
C GLN A 97 9.93 -10.94 -5.00
N HIS A 98 10.00 -11.03 -3.67
CA HIS A 98 8.88 -11.54 -2.88
C HIS A 98 7.99 -10.39 -2.44
N ILE A 99 6.70 -10.56 -2.65
CA ILE A 99 5.63 -9.65 -2.21
C ILE A 99 4.78 -10.40 -1.19
N CYS A 100 4.70 -9.86 0.01
CA CYS A 100 3.80 -10.29 1.05
C CYS A 100 2.40 -9.80 0.76
N ILE A 101 1.49 -10.75 0.56
CA ILE A 101 0.07 -10.52 0.41
C ILE A 101 -0.55 -10.70 1.79
N PRO A 102 -1.10 -9.64 2.41
CA PRO A 102 -1.77 -9.76 3.70
C PRO A 102 -2.82 -10.85 3.63
N GLY A 103 -2.74 -11.80 4.55
CA GLY A 103 -3.79 -12.80 4.70
C GLY A 103 -5.11 -12.08 4.92
N LYS A 104 -6.17 -12.49 4.21
CA LYS A 104 -7.52 -12.19 4.71
C LYS A 104 -7.62 -12.90 6.04
N SER A 105 -7.32 -12.20 7.14
CA SER A 105 -7.83 -12.57 8.44
C SER A 105 -9.34 -12.60 8.26
N THR A 106 -9.88 -13.80 8.07
CA THR A 106 -11.25 -14.09 8.46
C THR A 106 -11.29 -13.79 9.95
N SER A 107 -11.56 -12.53 10.28
CA SER A 107 -12.00 -12.12 11.59
C SER A 107 -13.35 -12.81 11.80
N ASN A 108 -13.29 -14.09 12.15
CA ASN A 108 -14.35 -14.82 12.80
C ASN A 108 -14.51 -14.21 14.20
N GLY A 109 -15.09 -13.01 14.22
CA GLY A 109 -15.66 -12.35 15.37
C GLY A 109 -17.10 -12.04 15.01
N GLY A 110 -17.89 -13.08 14.79
CA GLY A 110 -19.29 -12.97 14.44
C GLY A 110 -20.07 -12.26 15.53
N LYS A 111 -20.54 -11.04 15.22
CA LYS A 111 -21.90 -10.66 15.57
C LYS A 111 -22.72 -10.75 14.30
N GLN A 112 -23.49 -11.83 14.21
CA GLN A 112 -24.53 -12.02 13.20
C GLN A 112 -25.51 -10.85 13.29
N VAL A 113 -25.35 -9.84 12.44
CA VAL A 113 -26.40 -8.86 12.20
C VAL A 113 -27.15 -9.38 10.99
N ASN A 114 -28.38 -9.82 11.24
CA ASN A 114 -29.33 -10.16 10.19
C ASN A 114 -29.58 -8.89 9.39
N SER A 115 -29.02 -8.79 8.20
CA SER A 115 -29.29 -7.65 7.34
C SER A 115 -29.35 -8.10 5.90
N ASN A 116 -30.46 -7.76 5.26
CA ASN A 116 -30.49 -7.43 3.85
C ASN A 116 -29.60 -6.18 3.61
N ILE A 117 -28.31 -6.26 3.92
CA ILE A 117 -27.31 -5.24 3.55
C ILE A 117 -27.10 -5.42 2.05
N THR A 118 -27.93 -4.73 1.27
CA THR A 118 -27.43 -4.15 0.04
C THR A 118 -26.28 -3.24 0.45
N LEU A 119 -25.03 -3.65 0.21
CA LEU A 119 -23.85 -2.78 0.27
C LEU A 119 -24.03 -1.69 -0.80
N SER A 120 -24.86 -0.71 -0.51
CA SER A 120 -25.17 0.39 -1.41
C SER A 120 -23.94 1.28 -1.51
N ALA A 121 -23.46 1.50 -2.73
CA ALA A 121 -22.33 2.37 -3.00
C ALA A 121 -22.60 3.76 -2.38
N LYS A 122 -21.72 4.19 -1.46
CA LYS A 122 -21.92 5.43 -0.70
C LYS A 122 -21.79 6.63 -1.64
N SER A 123 -22.75 7.55 -1.65
CA SER A 123 -22.63 8.81 -2.41
C SER A 123 -22.04 9.92 -1.53
N GLY A 124 -21.28 10.82 -2.14
CA GLY A 124 -20.87 12.08 -1.52
C GLY A 124 -22.02 13.07 -1.41
N THR A 125 -21.81 14.12 -0.62
CA THR A 125 -22.79 15.19 -0.34
C THR A 125 -22.57 16.46 -1.16
N GLY A 126 -21.48 16.55 -1.93
CA GLY A 126 -21.16 17.73 -2.72
C GLY A 126 -19.81 17.66 -3.42
N ASN A 127 -19.45 18.75 -4.08
CA ASN A 127 -18.18 18.86 -4.78
C ASN A 127 -17.17 19.72 -4.01
N PHE A 128 -16.30 19.04 -3.27
CA PHE A 128 -15.29 19.69 -2.41
C PHE A 128 -13.92 19.84 -3.08
N PHE A 129 -13.76 19.41 -4.34
CA PHE A 129 -12.47 19.51 -5.03
C PHE A 129 -12.15 20.95 -5.45
N PRO A 130 -10.87 21.33 -5.59
CA PRO A 130 -10.52 22.66 -6.06
C PRO A 130 -11.00 22.87 -7.50
N TYR A 131 -11.69 23.99 -7.75
CA TYR A 131 -12.12 24.37 -9.10
C TYR A 131 -10.92 24.39 -10.07
N ALA A 132 -11.21 24.20 -11.36
CA ALA A 132 -10.23 24.04 -12.43
C ALA A 132 -9.42 22.72 -12.40
N GLN A 133 -9.63 21.82 -11.43
CA GLN A 133 -8.93 20.53 -11.40
C GLN A 133 -9.73 19.41 -12.10
N CYS A 134 -9.01 18.41 -12.63
CA CYS A 134 -9.62 17.22 -13.23
C CYS A 134 -10.59 16.50 -12.26
N THR A 135 -10.23 16.43 -10.98
CA THR A 135 -11.03 15.83 -9.91
C THR A 135 -12.33 16.60 -9.65
N TRP A 136 -12.28 17.93 -9.66
CA TRP A 136 -13.47 18.76 -9.52
C TRP A 136 -14.43 18.58 -10.68
N PHE A 137 -13.91 18.66 -11.90
CA PHE A 137 -14.75 18.50 -13.09
C PHE A 137 -15.33 17.08 -13.16
N ALA A 138 -14.53 16.04 -12.93
CA ALA A 138 -15.01 14.66 -12.96
C ALA A 138 -16.12 14.42 -11.92
N ASN A 139 -15.98 14.97 -10.72
CA ASN A 139 -17.02 14.86 -9.69
C ASN A 139 -18.30 15.62 -10.10
N GLN A 140 -18.16 16.84 -10.62
CA GLN A 140 -19.29 17.65 -11.08
C GLN A 140 -20.04 16.97 -12.22
N ARG A 141 -19.30 16.55 -13.25
CA ARG A 141 -19.85 15.93 -14.44
C ARG A 141 -20.50 14.58 -14.14
N TYR A 142 -19.89 13.78 -13.26
CA TYR A 142 -20.49 12.53 -12.81
C TYR A 142 -21.80 12.78 -12.06
N HIS A 143 -21.87 13.82 -11.21
CA HIS A 143 -23.11 14.22 -10.56
C HIS A 143 -24.19 14.66 -11.55
N GLU A 144 -23.84 15.45 -12.58
CA GLU A 144 -24.79 15.83 -13.64
C GLU A 144 -25.40 14.61 -14.35
N LEU A 145 -24.62 13.55 -14.55
CA LEU A 145 -25.07 12.35 -15.24
C LEU A 145 -25.85 11.39 -14.33
N THR A 146 -25.44 11.24 -13.06
CA THR A 146 -25.96 10.17 -12.19
C THR A 146 -26.70 10.64 -10.95
N GLY A 147 -26.72 11.96 -10.70
CA GLY A 147 -27.21 12.58 -9.47
C GLY A 147 -26.36 12.27 -8.23
N LYS A 148 -25.15 11.72 -8.38
CA LYS A 148 -24.29 11.28 -7.26
C LYS A 148 -22.94 11.98 -7.30
N TYR A 149 -22.45 12.39 -6.13
CA TYR A 149 -21.06 12.83 -5.98
C TYR A 149 -20.18 11.66 -5.55
N VAL A 150 -18.89 11.73 -5.86
CA VAL A 150 -17.92 10.83 -5.23
C VAL A 150 -17.85 11.09 -3.72
N PRO A 151 -17.79 10.07 -2.87
CA PRO A 151 -17.84 10.21 -1.42
C PRO A 151 -16.50 10.55 -0.76
N TRP A 152 -15.39 10.52 -1.52
CA TRP A 152 -14.08 10.94 -1.02
C TRP A 152 -13.82 12.42 -1.33
N THR A 153 -12.99 13.05 -0.50
CA THR A 153 -12.68 14.49 -0.57
C THR A 153 -11.28 14.75 -1.17
N THR A 154 -10.81 16.00 -1.09
CA THR A 154 -9.53 16.51 -1.63
C THR A 154 -8.27 15.81 -1.16
N ASN A 155 -8.36 14.95 -0.14
CA ASN A 155 -7.27 14.09 0.33
C ASN A 155 -6.95 12.94 -0.66
N ALA A 156 -7.37 13.05 -1.92
CA ALA A 156 -7.16 12.06 -2.97
C ALA A 156 -6.83 12.74 -4.31
N ASN A 157 -5.59 12.51 -4.77
CA ASN A 157 -5.18 12.76 -6.14
C ASN A 157 -5.95 11.86 -7.11
N ALA A 158 -5.96 12.22 -8.39
CA ALA A 158 -6.72 11.52 -9.43
C ALA A 158 -6.41 10.00 -9.46
N TRP A 159 -5.14 9.61 -9.42
CA TRP A 159 -4.75 8.20 -9.41
C TRP A 159 -5.29 7.39 -8.21
N GLN A 160 -5.62 8.06 -7.10
CA GLN A 160 -6.11 7.41 -5.86
C GLN A 160 -7.61 7.10 -5.90
N TRP A 161 -8.35 7.61 -6.88
CA TRP A 161 -9.81 7.43 -6.97
C TRP A 161 -10.22 5.96 -7.11
N VAL A 162 -9.38 5.10 -7.69
CA VAL A 162 -9.60 3.64 -7.71
C VAL A 162 -9.60 3.05 -6.29
N SER A 163 -8.64 3.43 -5.45
CA SER A 163 -8.57 2.95 -4.06
C SER A 163 -9.77 3.45 -3.25
N ARG A 164 -10.15 4.72 -3.44
CA ARG A 164 -11.31 5.31 -2.77
C ARG A 164 -12.61 4.64 -3.23
N ALA A 165 -12.75 4.30 -4.52
CA ALA A 165 -13.91 3.59 -5.01
C ALA A 165 -14.17 2.30 -4.20
N TYR A 166 -13.15 1.47 -4.01
CA TYR A 166 -13.27 0.26 -3.18
C TYR A 166 -13.64 0.57 -1.73
N GLN A 167 -13.02 1.57 -1.09
CA GLN A 167 -13.32 1.95 0.30
C GLN A 167 -14.78 2.34 0.53
N TYR A 168 -15.44 2.87 -0.50
CA TYR A 168 -16.82 3.34 -0.43
C TYR A 168 -17.81 2.42 -1.15
N GLY A 169 -17.38 1.23 -1.56
CA GLY A 169 -18.23 0.20 -2.18
C GLY A 169 -18.63 0.52 -3.62
N TRP A 170 -17.89 1.36 -4.33
CA TRP A 170 -18.06 1.63 -5.75
C TRP A 170 -17.38 0.52 -6.57
N LYS A 171 -17.90 0.29 -7.78
CA LYS A 171 -17.37 -0.68 -8.72
C LYS A 171 -16.16 -0.09 -9.45
N VAL A 172 -15.14 -0.93 -9.64
CA VAL A 172 -13.99 -0.64 -10.48
C VAL A 172 -13.93 -1.68 -11.59
N SER A 173 -13.87 -1.22 -12.83
CA SER A 173 -13.88 -2.06 -14.04
C SER A 173 -12.66 -1.75 -14.91
N SER A 174 -12.16 -2.77 -15.62
CA SER A 174 -11.19 -2.60 -16.72
C SER A 174 -11.87 -2.30 -18.05
N LYS A 175 -13.19 -2.48 -18.14
CA LYS A 175 -14.00 -2.22 -19.34
C LYS A 175 -14.67 -0.84 -19.24
N PRO A 176 -14.59 -0.02 -20.30
CA PRO A 176 -15.21 1.29 -20.31
C PRO A 176 -16.73 1.17 -20.38
N SER A 177 -17.42 2.09 -19.70
CA SER A 177 -18.86 2.28 -19.81
C SER A 177 -19.19 3.77 -19.84
N VAL A 178 -20.17 4.16 -20.66
CA VAL A 178 -20.64 5.55 -20.70
C VAL A 178 -21.17 5.94 -19.33
N GLY A 179 -20.80 7.13 -18.87
CA GLY A 179 -21.13 7.66 -17.55
C GLY A 179 -20.20 7.20 -16.42
N SER A 180 -19.27 6.28 -16.66
CA SER A 180 -18.21 5.97 -15.68
C SER A 180 -17.15 7.06 -15.61
N ILE A 181 -16.47 7.15 -14.47
CA ILE A 181 -15.26 7.97 -14.32
C ILE A 181 -14.08 7.15 -14.82
N ILE A 182 -13.36 7.64 -15.84
CA ILE A 182 -12.07 7.08 -16.23
C ILE A 182 -11.00 7.60 -15.27
N VAL A 183 -10.16 6.69 -14.77
CA VAL A 183 -9.02 6.98 -13.91
C VAL A 183 -7.74 6.52 -14.60
N LEU A 184 -6.85 7.46 -14.87
CA LEU A 184 -5.52 7.22 -15.40
C LEU A 184 -4.50 7.23 -14.27
N GLN A 185 -3.69 6.19 -14.22
CA GLN A 185 -2.52 6.13 -13.36
C GLN A 185 -1.43 7.08 -13.86
N PRO A 186 -0.45 7.45 -13.00
CA PRO A 186 0.65 8.30 -13.40
C PRO A 186 1.35 7.75 -14.65
N TRP A 187 1.76 8.63 -15.55
CA TRP A 187 2.48 8.31 -16.79
C TRP A 187 1.70 7.48 -17.81
N THR A 188 0.40 7.28 -17.58
CA THR A 188 -0.47 6.51 -18.48
C THR A 188 -1.15 7.43 -19.48
N GLN A 189 -0.96 7.16 -20.78
CA GLN A 189 -1.64 7.87 -21.88
C GLN A 189 -1.57 9.40 -21.78
N GLY A 190 -0.42 9.94 -21.34
CA GLY A 190 -0.18 11.38 -21.18
C GLY A 190 -0.48 11.94 -19.78
N ALA A 191 -0.98 11.12 -18.84
CA ALA A 191 -1.18 11.55 -17.46
C ALA A 191 0.18 11.80 -16.76
N TYR A 192 0.26 12.87 -15.96
CA TYR A 192 1.46 13.20 -15.19
C TYR A 192 1.44 12.53 -13.80
N GLY A 193 2.39 12.88 -12.92
CA GLY A 193 2.60 12.25 -11.61
C GLY A 193 1.37 12.14 -10.68
N LEU A 194 0.36 13.00 -10.84
CA LEU A 194 -0.89 12.96 -10.05
C LEU A 194 -1.96 12.03 -10.65
N GLY A 195 -1.67 11.38 -11.77
CA GLY A 195 -2.66 10.69 -12.59
C GLY A 195 -3.62 11.68 -13.24
N HIS A 196 -4.75 11.18 -13.72
CA HIS A 196 -5.80 12.02 -14.29
C HIS A 196 -7.16 11.35 -14.18
N VAL A 197 -8.23 12.13 -14.08
CA VAL A 197 -9.61 11.63 -14.11
C VAL A 197 -10.46 12.43 -15.08
N GLY A 198 -11.41 11.74 -15.70
CA GLY A 198 -12.42 12.33 -16.56
C GLY A 198 -13.70 11.50 -16.53
N VAL A 199 -14.73 11.92 -17.26
CA VAL A 199 -15.98 11.18 -17.36
C VAL A 199 -16.13 10.64 -18.77
N VAL A 200 -16.42 9.35 -18.89
CA VAL A 200 -16.60 8.68 -20.18
C VAL A 200 -17.91 9.15 -20.81
N GLU A 201 -17.80 9.88 -21.91
CA GLU A 201 -18.94 10.39 -22.67
C GLU A 201 -19.33 9.42 -23.80
N GLN A 202 -18.38 8.65 -24.34
CA GLN A 202 -18.63 7.71 -25.43
C GLN A 202 -17.60 6.57 -25.43
N VAL A 203 -18.06 5.36 -25.75
CA VAL A 203 -17.20 4.23 -26.11
C VAL A 203 -17.41 3.95 -27.60
N LYS A 204 -16.33 4.05 -28.38
CA LYS A 204 -16.33 3.83 -29.83
C LYS A 204 -16.16 2.35 -30.14
N ASP A 205 -16.65 1.92 -31.30
CA ASP A 205 -16.56 0.52 -31.76
C ASP A 205 -15.11 0.03 -31.91
N ASN A 206 -14.17 0.94 -32.19
CA ASN A 206 -12.74 0.64 -32.27
C ASN A 206 -12.02 0.59 -30.91
N GLY A 207 -12.79 0.55 -29.81
CA GLY A 207 -12.29 0.54 -28.43
C GLY A 207 -11.78 1.89 -27.92
N GLY A 208 -11.94 2.98 -28.69
CA GLY A 208 -11.62 4.33 -28.24
C GLY A 208 -12.62 4.84 -27.20
N VAL A 209 -12.11 5.42 -26.12
CA VAL A 209 -12.93 5.94 -25.00
C VAL A 209 -12.85 7.45 -25.02
N VAL A 210 -13.91 8.12 -25.44
CA VAL A 210 -13.98 9.58 -25.41
C VAL A 210 -14.40 10.00 -24.01
N ALA A 211 -13.54 10.75 -23.33
CA ALA A 211 -13.84 11.29 -22.02
C ALA A 211 -13.76 12.82 -22.02
N SER A 212 -14.70 13.45 -21.32
CA SER A 212 -14.62 14.85 -20.96
C SER A 212 -13.72 14.99 -19.73
N ASN A 213 -12.90 16.04 -19.71
CA ASN A 213 -11.99 16.31 -18.62
C ASN A 213 -11.60 17.79 -18.60
N MET A 214 -11.07 18.22 -17.46
CA MET A 214 -10.57 19.57 -17.25
C MET A 214 -9.11 19.50 -16.85
N ASN A 215 -8.35 20.55 -17.16
CA ASN A 215 -6.91 20.60 -16.91
C ASN A 215 -6.17 19.43 -17.56
N TRP A 216 -6.50 19.17 -18.82
CA TRP A 216 -5.87 18.18 -19.68
C TRP A 216 -5.35 18.87 -20.93
N GLY A 217 -4.09 18.62 -21.28
CA GLY A 217 -3.41 19.35 -22.36
C GLY A 217 -3.05 20.78 -21.99
N GLY A 218 -3.03 21.68 -22.98
CA GLY A 218 -2.46 23.03 -22.83
C GLY A 218 -3.35 24.10 -22.21
N ASN A 219 -4.62 23.80 -21.88
CA ASN A 219 -5.54 24.78 -21.32
C ASN A 219 -6.06 24.34 -19.94
N GLY A 220 -5.44 24.89 -18.89
CA GLY A 220 -5.58 24.42 -17.51
C GLY A 220 -6.98 24.57 -16.88
N SER A 221 -7.88 25.34 -17.48
CA SER A 221 -9.22 25.60 -16.94
C SER A 221 -10.36 25.25 -17.90
N ALA A 222 -10.04 24.78 -19.11
CA ALA A 222 -11.06 24.43 -20.09
C ALA A 222 -11.49 22.97 -19.96
N VAL A 223 -12.79 22.73 -20.19
CA VAL A 223 -13.30 21.37 -20.41
C VAL A 223 -12.92 20.97 -21.83
N THR A 224 -12.16 19.90 -21.96
CA THR A 224 -11.78 19.32 -23.25
C THR A 224 -12.30 17.89 -23.36
N ARG A 225 -12.36 17.39 -24.59
CA ARG A 225 -12.60 15.97 -24.86
C ARG A 225 -11.32 15.35 -25.39
N ALA A 226 -10.90 14.26 -24.77
CA ALA A 226 -9.78 13.46 -25.21
C ALA A 226 -10.22 12.02 -25.45
N THR A 227 -9.53 11.33 -26.37
CA THR A 227 -9.76 9.90 -26.61
C THR A 227 -8.66 9.10 -25.94
N PHE A 228 -9.06 8.16 -25.10
CA PHE A 228 -8.21 7.21 -24.40
C PHE A 228 -8.46 5.79 -24.89
N ARG A 229 -7.71 4.82 -24.36
CA ARG A 229 -7.93 3.39 -24.57
C ARG A 229 -8.01 2.67 -23.22
N ALA A 230 -8.84 1.66 -23.12
CA ALA A 230 -8.75 0.72 -22.01
C ALA A 230 -7.42 -0.05 -22.09
N GLY A 231 -6.86 -0.43 -20.94
CA GLY A 231 -5.58 -1.13 -20.88
C GLY A 231 -4.87 -0.92 -19.55
N PRO A 232 -3.60 -1.35 -19.45
CA PRO A 232 -2.78 -1.14 -18.26
C PRO A 232 -2.78 0.32 -17.81
N GLY A 233 -2.95 0.56 -16.51
CA GLY A 233 -2.98 1.91 -15.93
C GLY A 233 -4.28 2.69 -16.15
N VAL A 234 -5.31 2.10 -16.78
CA VAL A 234 -6.62 2.71 -16.97
C VAL A 234 -7.69 1.91 -16.24
N SER A 235 -8.54 2.60 -15.49
CA SER A 235 -9.66 1.99 -14.77
C SER A 235 -10.91 2.83 -14.91
N PHE A 236 -12.07 2.19 -14.73
CA PHE A 236 -13.38 2.83 -14.83
C PHE A 236 -14.12 2.66 -13.52
N VAL A 237 -14.59 3.76 -12.94
CA VAL A 237 -15.20 3.81 -11.62
C VAL A 237 -16.67 4.23 -11.76
N SER A 238 -17.57 3.51 -11.12
CA SER A 238 -18.99 3.85 -11.04
C SER A 238 -19.62 3.30 -9.77
N VAL A 239 -20.84 3.75 -9.45
CA VAL A 239 -21.70 3.07 -8.49
C VAL A 239 -22.32 1.80 -9.07
#